data_AF-A0A7L1DDG3-F1
#
_entry.id   AF-A0A7L1DDG3-F1
#
_cell.length_a   1.000
_cell.length_b   1.000
_cell.length_c   1.000
_cell.angle_alpha   90.00
_cell.angle_beta   90.00
_cell.angle_gamma   90.00
#
_symmetry.space_group_name_H-M   'P 1'
#
loop_
_entity.id
_entity.type
_entity.pdbx_description
1 polymer ?
#
loop_
_entity_poly.entity_id
_entity_poly.type
_entity_poly.pdbx_seq_one_letter_code
_entity_poly.pdbx_strand_id
1 'polypeptide(L)'
;PELEPECRSLLAAFAEGSAALTGCLGRRARPVRLCQGCYGHYRRLLALYGGIARANSSESHNCAKSILTSDRLQIVVTLSEFFNETWEAANCANCLKNNSEGLSNSTEEFLDLFNKSLTCFEHNLQGQTVYLSPNNYTEVCKNCNETYTKLNDLYNNLQRMNRQGGESGHSAHLCIDVEDAMNITRKLWSRTFNCSVPCSDTVPVIAVSSFILFLPIVFYLSSFLHSKQKKRILILPKRIQSNASLVNIQEKYS
;
A
#
# COMPACT_ATOMS: atom_id res chain seq x y z
N PRO A 1 -38.83 12.49 31.40
CA PRO A 1 -38.33 13.83 31.77
C PRO A 1 -37.81 14.49 30.50
N GLU A 2 -38.08 15.77 30.31
CA GLU A 2 -37.68 16.50 29.11
C GLU A 2 -36.25 17.02 29.25
N LEU A 3 -35.45 16.98 28.17
CA LEU A 3 -34.05 17.43 28.18
C LEU A 3 -33.99 18.96 28.34
N GLU A 4 -33.10 19.43 29.22
CA GLU A 4 -32.88 20.85 29.51
C GLU A 4 -32.55 21.66 28.23
N PRO A 5 -32.98 22.93 28.11
CA PRO A 5 -32.76 23.73 26.90
C PRO A 5 -31.29 23.84 26.48
N GLU A 6 -30.36 23.96 27.43
CA GLU A 6 -28.92 24.04 27.14
C GLU A 6 -28.39 22.72 26.55
N CYS A 7 -28.69 21.59 27.21
CA CYS A 7 -28.33 20.26 26.71
C CYS A 7 -28.98 19.97 25.34
N ARG A 8 -30.22 20.45 25.12
CA ARG A 8 -30.92 20.34 23.83
C ARG A 8 -30.21 21.12 22.72
N SER A 9 -29.72 22.32 23.02
CA SER A 9 -28.93 23.13 22.08
C SER A 9 -27.62 22.43 21.70
N LEU A 10 -26.90 21.88 22.68
CA LEU A 10 -25.67 21.12 22.44
C LEU A 10 -25.93 19.86 21.59
N LEU A 11 -27.00 19.12 21.88
CA LEU A 11 -27.40 17.95 21.09
C LEU A 11 -27.75 18.33 19.65
N ALA A 12 -28.50 19.42 19.45
CA ALA A 12 -28.85 19.91 18.12
C ALA A 12 -27.61 20.32 17.32
N ALA A 13 -26.66 21.02 17.96
CA ALA A 13 -25.41 21.41 17.33
C ALA A 13 -24.54 20.19 16.96
N PHE A 14 -24.48 19.17 17.82
CA PHE A 14 -23.82 17.91 17.50
C PHE A 14 -24.47 17.22 16.29
N ALA A 15 -25.80 17.14 16.25
CA ALA A 15 -26.53 16.53 15.14
C ALA A 15 -26.26 17.24 13.80
N GLU A 16 -26.28 18.58 13.79
CA GLU A 16 -25.92 19.38 12.61
C GLU A 16 -24.46 19.11 12.17
N GLY A 17 -23.54 19.09 13.14
CA GLY A 17 -22.12 18.79 12.90
C GLY A 17 -21.92 17.39 12.30
N SER A 18 -22.61 16.38 12.82
CA SER A 18 -22.57 15.01 12.30
C SER A 18 -23.10 14.95 10.87
N ALA A 19 -24.25 15.56 10.59
CA ALA A 19 -24.82 15.58 9.25
C ALA A 19 -23.89 16.27 8.23
N ALA A 20 -23.27 17.38 8.62
CA ALA A 20 -22.30 18.09 7.80
C ALA A 20 -21.07 17.22 7.50
N LEU A 21 -20.52 16.54 8.51
CA LEU A 21 -19.37 15.65 8.34
C LEU A 21 -19.72 14.45 7.45
N THR A 22 -20.83 13.76 7.69
CA THR A 22 -21.30 12.65 6.84
C THR A 22 -21.49 13.11 5.39
N GLY A 23 -22.10 14.28 5.18
CA GLY A 23 -22.26 14.86 3.85
C GLY A 23 -20.93 15.20 3.18
N CYS A 24 -19.92 15.63 3.94
CA CYS A 24 -18.57 15.85 3.43
C CYS A 24 -17.89 14.54 3.01
N LEU A 25 -17.93 13.53 3.89
CA LEU A 25 -17.34 12.20 3.63
C LEU A 25 -17.94 11.56 2.37
N GLY A 26 -19.28 11.56 2.26
CA GLY A 26 -19.97 10.97 1.11
C GLY A 26 -19.62 11.61 -0.23
N ARG A 27 -19.55 12.95 -0.29
CA ARG A 27 -19.17 13.68 -1.52
C ARG A 27 -17.70 13.51 -1.91
N ARG A 28 -16.85 13.12 -0.96
CA ARG A 28 -15.38 12.99 -1.14
C ARG A 28 -14.90 11.55 -1.06
N ALA A 29 -15.81 10.59 -1.22
CA ALA A 29 -15.49 9.17 -1.22
C ALA A 29 -14.86 8.70 -2.53
N ARG A 30 -15.11 9.37 -3.67
CA ARG A 30 -14.56 9.02 -5.00
C ARG A 30 -14.37 10.26 -5.90
N PRO A 31 -13.13 10.56 -6.35
CA PRO A 31 -11.86 10.08 -5.79
C PRO A 31 -11.74 10.47 -4.31
N VAL A 32 -10.96 9.72 -3.54
CA VAL A 32 -10.87 9.93 -2.08
C VAL A 32 -10.15 11.24 -1.78
N ARG A 33 -10.85 12.16 -1.08
CA ARG A 33 -10.33 13.49 -0.68
C ARG A 33 -10.81 13.90 0.71
N LEU A 34 -11.05 12.92 1.57
CA LEU A 34 -11.74 13.16 2.84
C LEU A 34 -10.84 13.83 3.87
N CYS A 35 -9.53 13.53 3.89
CA CYS A 35 -8.61 14.13 4.86
C CYS A 35 -8.45 15.63 4.57
N GLN A 36 -8.15 16.00 3.32
CA GLN A 36 -8.00 17.40 2.93
C GLN A 36 -9.31 18.18 2.94
N GLY A 37 -10.43 17.49 2.71
CA GLY A 37 -11.73 18.15 2.50
C GLY A 37 -12.62 18.23 3.73
N CYS A 38 -12.44 17.32 4.71
CA CYS A 38 -13.35 17.17 5.84
C CYS A 38 -12.70 17.41 7.21
N TYR A 39 -11.39 17.70 7.30
CA TYR A 39 -10.72 17.91 8.59
C TYR A 39 -11.37 19.01 9.45
N GLY A 40 -11.87 20.09 8.84
CA GLY A 40 -12.57 21.15 9.55
C GLY A 40 -13.89 20.68 10.17
N HIS A 41 -14.66 19.89 9.43
CA HIS A 41 -15.89 19.28 9.94
C HIS A 41 -15.61 18.28 11.06
N TYR A 42 -14.56 17.47 10.92
CA TYR A 42 -14.13 16.52 11.93
C TYR A 42 -13.72 17.21 13.24
N ARG A 43 -12.85 18.23 13.17
CA ARG A 43 -12.46 19.04 14.34
C ARG A 43 -13.66 19.69 15.03
N ARG A 44 -14.59 20.25 14.25
CA ARG A 44 -15.81 20.86 14.80
C ARG A 44 -16.64 19.82 15.55
N LEU A 45 -16.80 18.61 15.01
CA LEU A 45 -17.55 17.55 15.66
C LEU A 45 -16.89 17.12 16.99
N LEU A 46 -15.57 16.93 17.01
CA LEU A 46 -14.83 16.63 18.25
C LEU A 46 -15.01 17.71 19.31
N ALA A 47 -14.98 18.99 18.91
CA ALA A 47 -15.22 20.11 19.83
C ALA A 47 -16.64 20.10 20.38
N LEU A 48 -17.65 19.80 19.55
CA LEU A 48 -19.06 19.70 19.97
C LEU A 48 -19.27 18.54 20.95
N TYR A 49 -18.71 17.36 20.64
CA TYR A 49 -18.73 16.21 21.53
C TYR A 49 -18.07 16.51 22.88
N GLY A 50 -16.86 17.09 22.84
CA GLY A 50 -16.13 17.50 24.05
C GLY A 50 -16.82 18.62 24.83
N GLY A 51 -17.67 19.42 24.17
CA GLY A 51 -18.56 20.39 24.81
C GLY A 51 -19.66 19.71 25.62
N ILE A 52 -20.34 18.71 25.04
CA ILE A 52 -21.35 17.90 25.75
C ILE A 52 -20.72 17.20 26.95
N ALA A 53 -19.54 16.59 26.78
CA ALA A 53 -18.86 15.83 27.83
C ALA A 53 -18.42 16.68 29.03
N ARG A 54 -18.16 17.98 28.82
CA ARG A 54 -17.71 18.92 29.87
C ARG A 54 -18.82 19.80 30.42
N ALA A 55 -20.00 19.81 29.81
CA ALA A 55 -21.12 20.64 30.23
C ALA A 55 -21.73 20.10 31.54
N ASN A 56 -21.37 20.74 32.66
CA ASN A 56 -21.94 20.50 33.97
C ASN A 56 -22.95 21.61 34.31
N SER A 57 -24.24 21.33 34.15
CA SER A 57 -25.32 22.21 34.64
C SER A 57 -25.70 21.83 36.08
N SER A 58 -24.78 21.99 37.06
CA SER A 58 -24.95 21.62 38.50
C SER A 58 -24.95 20.10 38.82
N GLU A 59 -24.76 19.72 40.10
CA GLU A 59 -24.59 18.30 40.54
C GLU A 59 -25.77 17.38 40.19
N SER A 60 -26.97 17.94 39.98
CA SER A 60 -28.20 17.21 39.64
C SER A 60 -28.43 17.09 38.13
N HIS A 61 -27.82 17.95 37.30
CA HIS A 61 -28.09 18.02 35.87
C HIS A 61 -26.76 18.06 35.09
N ASN A 62 -26.38 16.90 34.56
CA ASN A 62 -25.17 16.77 33.77
C ASN A 62 -25.57 16.38 32.34
N CYS A 63 -25.28 17.23 31.36
CA CYS A 63 -25.58 16.95 29.96
C CYS A 63 -24.86 15.69 29.48
N ALA A 64 -23.63 15.44 29.96
CA ALA A 64 -22.89 14.21 29.64
C ALA A 64 -23.66 12.98 30.14
N LYS A 65 -24.18 12.99 31.37
CA LYS A 65 -24.99 11.88 31.90
C LYS A 65 -26.31 11.72 31.14
N SER A 66 -26.94 12.83 30.79
CA SER A 66 -28.26 12.83 30.15
C SER A 66 -28.24 12.49 28.66
N ILE A 67 -27.13 12.78 27.96
CA ILE A 67 -26.99 12.59 26.51
C ILE A 67 -26.11 11.39 26.17
N LEU A 68 -24.99 11.19 26.88
CA LEU A 68 -23.99 10.19 26.50
C LEU A 68 -24.23 8.83 27.14
N THR A 69 -24.82 8.78 28.34
CA THR A 69 -24.95 7.54 29.13
C THR A 69 -26.38 7.25 29.61
N SER A 70 -27.38 8.02 29.18
CA SER A 70 -28.76 7.87 29.67
C SER A 70 -29.53 6.70 29.05
N ASP A 71 -29.05 6.14 27.95
CA ASP A 71 -29.70 5.04 27.24
C ASP A 71 -28.70 3.94 26.86
N ARG A 72 -29.22 2.78 26.46
CA ARG A 72 -28.40 1.59 26.10
C ARG A 72 -27.70 1.75 24.75
N LEU A 73 -28.25 2.55 23.82
CA LEU A 73 -27.74 2.69 22.47
C LEU A 73 -26.63 3.75 22.38
N GLN A 74 -26.70 4.80 23.19
CA GLN A 74 -25.69 5.85 23.28
C GLN A 74 -25.32 6.44 21.90
N ILE A 75 -26.34 6.82 21.13
CA ILE A 75 -26.18 7.20 19.70
C ILE A 75 -25.11 8.27 19.47
N VAL A 76 -25.00 9.27 20.35
CA VAL A 76 -23.98 10.32 20.25
C VAL A 76 -22.57 9.76 20.38
N VAL A 77 -22.37 8.80 21.30
CA VAL A 77 -21.10 8.10 21.50
C VAL A 77 -20.78 7.24 20.28
N THR A 78 -21.72 6.40 19.85
CA THR A 78 -21.54 5.52 18.67
C THR A 78 -21.22 6.30 17.40
N LEU A 79 -21.88 7.43 17.17
CA LEU A 79 -21.57 8.28 16.02
C LEU A 79 -20.16 8.89 16.14
N SER A 80 -19.80 9.40 17.33
CA SER A 80 -18.47 9.95 17.55
C SER A 80 -17.36 8.91 17.35
N GLU A 81 -17.57 7.69 17.84
CA GLU A 81 -16.65 6.55 17.64
C GLU A 81 -16.53 6.20 16.16
N PHE A 82 -17.64 6.06 15.44
CA PHE A 82 -17.63 5.81 14.00
C PHE A 82 -16.79 6.83 13.23
N PHE A 83 -16.95 8.13 13.53
CA PHE A 83 -16.14 9.16 12.89
C PHE A 83 -14.67 9.10 13.28
N ASN A 84 -14.36 8.82 14.55
CA ASN A 84 -12.98 8.67 15.01
C ASN A 84 -12.29 7.47 14.36
N GLU A 85 -12.93 6.30 14.35
CA GLU A 85 -12.43 5.09 13.70
C GLU A 85 -12.23 5.30 12.20
N THR A 86 -13.19 5.97 11.53
CA THR A 86 -13.04 6.33 10.11
C THR A 86 -11.82 7.22 9.88
N TRP A 87 -11.59 8.19 10.77
CA TRP A 87 -10.46 9.12 10.68
C TRP A 87 -9.11 8.45 10.91
N GLU A 88 -9.04 7.56 11.91
CA GLU A 88 -7.86 6.76 12.24
C GLU A 88 -7.54 5.74 11.14
N ALA A 89 -8.55 5.01 10.64
CA ALA A 89 -8.39 4.06 9.55
C ALA A 89 -7.93 4.72 8.24
N ALA A 90 -8.38 5.95 7.99
CA ALA A 90 -7.91 6.78 6.87
C ALA A 90 -6.50 7.36 7.07
N ASN A 91 -5.93 7.18 8.26
CA ASN A 91 -4.65 7.75 8.70
C ASN A 91 -4.53 9.25 8.40
N CYS A 92 -5.62 9.99 8.58
CA CYS A 92 -5.69 11.39 8.16
C CYS A 92 -4.75 12.31 8.96
N ALA A 93 -4.32 11.90 10.15
CA ALA A 93 -3.32 12.63 10.93
C ALA A 93 -2.03 12.86 10.13
N ASN A 94 -1.60 11.87 9.33
CA ASN A 94 -0.39 11.98 8.50
C ASN A 94 -0.52 12.98 7.32
N CYS A 95 -1.75 13.32 6.94
CA CYS A 95 -2.04 14.33 5.92
C CYS A 95 -2.04 15.77 6.48
N LEU A 96 -2.09 15.92 7.81
CA LEU A 96 -2.29 17.21 8.48
C LEU A 96 -1.03 17.70 9.19
N LYS A 97 -1.01 19.00 9.51
CA LYS A 97 -0.04 19.58 10.45
C LYS A 97 -0.31 19.06 11.87
N ASN A 98 0.69 19.13 12.75
CA ASN A 98 0.58 18.68 14.15
C ASN A 98 -0.56 19.37 14.92
N ASN A 99 -0.87 20.64 14.61
CA ASN A 99 -1.98 21.39 15.19
C ASN A 99 -3.34 21.08 14.53
N SER A 100 -3.37 20.20 13.52
CA SER A 100 -4.55 19.91 12.70
C SER A 100 -5.16 21.16 12.02
N GLU A 101 -4.36 22.21 11.81
CA GLU A 101 -4.76 23.45 11.13
C GLU A 101 -4.33 23.41 9.65
N GLY A 102 -4.95 22.49 8.93
CA GLY A 102 -4.71 22.30 7.49
C GLY A 102 -3.69 21.21 7.19
N LEU A 103 -3.39 21.10 5.90
CA LEU A 103 -2.53 20.05 5.33
C LEU A 103 -1.07 20.25 5.70
N SER A 104 -0.33 19.15 5.84
CA SER A 104 1.12 19.20 5.97
C SER A 104 1.76 19.65 4.64
N ASN A 105 2.91 20.33 4.72
CA ASN A 105 3.61 20.85 3.53
C ASN A 105 3.91 19.74 2.52
N SER A 106 4.26 18.54 3.01
CA SER A 106 4.50 17.36 2.17
C SER A 106 3.25 16.88 1.44
N THR A 107 2.08 16.95 2.07
CA THR A 107 0.80 16.60 1.46
C THR A 107 0.40 17.64 0.42
N GLU A 108 0.59 18.93 0.71
CA GLU A 108 0.33 20.01 -0.26
C GLU A 108 1.22 19.88 -1.51
N GLU A 109 2.51 19.63 -1.32
CA GLU A 109 3.46 19.39 -2.43
C GLU A 109 3.06 18.17 -3.26
N PHE A 110 2.67 17.07 -2.60
CA PHE A 110 2.21 15.86 -3.29
C PHE A 110 0.94 16.13 -4.12
N LEU A 111 -0.05 16.82 -3.55
CA LEU A 111 -1.30 17.14 -4.23
C LEU A 111 -1.10 18.10 -5.40
N ASP A 112 -0.15 19.04 -5.30
CA ASP A 112 0.25 19.92 -6.40
C ASP A 112 0.86 19.12 -7.57
N LEU A 113 1.81 18.21 -7.29
CA LEU A 113 2.39 17.34 -8.31
C LEU A 113 1.35 16.39 -8.93
N PHE A 114 0.40 15.90 -8.12
CA PHE A 114 -0.72 15.09 -8.60
C PHE A 114 -1.60 15.88 -9.57
N ASN A 115 -2.00 17.11 -9.22
CA ASN A 115 -2.78 17.97 -10.10
C ASN A 115 -2.02 18.31 -11.39
N LYS A 116 -0.72 18.64 -11.30
CA LYS A 116 0.14 18.86 -12.47
C LYS A 116 0.21 17.64 -13.38
N SER A 117 0.28 16.44 -12.79
CA SER A 117 0.28 15.19 -13.55
C SER A 117 -1.02 14.98 -14.30
N LEU A 118 -2.17 15.19 -13.64
CA LEU A 118 -3.48 15.09 -14.28
C LEU A 118 -3.66 16.12 -15.39
N THR A 119 -3.26 17.37 -15.16
CA THR A 119 -3.30 18.42 -16.20
C THR A 119 -2.41 18.06 -17.39
N CYS A 120 -1.22 17.49 -17.14
CA CYS A 120 -0.35 17.02 -18.21
C CYS A 120 -1.02 15.90 -19.03
N PHE A 121 -1.63 14.92 -18.35
CA PHE A 121 -2.34 13.84 -19.03
C PHE A 121 -3.48 14.40 -19.88
N GLU A 122 -4.31 15.27 -19.32
CA GLU A 122 -5.44 15.87 -20.02
C GLU A 122 -5.00 16.67 -21.25
N HIS A 123 -4.00 17.54 -21.10
CA HIS A 123 -3.48 18.36 -22.20
C HIS A 123 -2.98 17.51 -23.38
N ASN A 124 -2.26 16.42 -23.10
CA ASN A 124 -1.74 15.53 -24.13
C ASN A 124 -2.79 14.54 -24.67
N LEU A 125 -4.00 14.50 -24.10
CA LEU A 125 -5.14 13.76 -24.64
C LEU A 125 -6.03 14.66 -25.53
N GLN A 126 -6.16 15.96 -25.21
CA GLN A 126 -7.03 16.90 -25.93
C GLN A 126 -6.63 17.17 -27.40
N GLY A 127 -5.45 16.70 -27.85
CA GLY A 127 -5.05 16.70 -29.27
C GLY A 127 -5.63 15.56 -30.13
N GLN A 128 -6.24 14.53 -29.52
CA GLN A 128 -6.82 13.38 -30.23
C GLN A 128 -8.25 13.67 -30.69
N THR A 129 -8.39 14.52 -31.71
CA THR A 129 -9.69 14.79 -32.36
C THR A 129 -10.10 13.64 -33.30
N VAL A 130 -11.26 13.03 -32.98
CA VAL A 130 -12.28 12.43 -33.86
C VAL A 130 -11.93 11.23 -34.76
N TYR A 131 -10.68 10.89 -35.04
CA TYR A 131 -10.32 9.69 -35.81
C TYR A 131 -9.28 8.83 -35.09
N LEU A 132 -9.74 8.05 -34.10
CA LEU A 132 -8.88 7.15 -33.34
C LEU A 132 -8.57 5.88 -34.15
N SER A 133 -7.48 5.97 -34.90
CA SER A 133 -6.50 4.89 -35.03
C SER A 133 -6.11 4.40 -33.61
N PRO A 134 -5.72 3.13 -33.41
CA PRO A 134 -5.45 2.57 -32.09
C PRO A 134 -4.46 3.44 -31.29
N ASN A 135 -5.01 4.20 -30.33
CA ASN A 135 -4.41 4.94 -29.23
C ASN A 135 -2.88 5.08 -29.23
N ASN A 136 -2.37 6.15 -29.84
CA ASN A 136 -0.97 6.55 -29.66
C ASN A 136 -0.82 7.42 -28.39
N TYR A 137 -0.70 6.79 -27.22
CA TYR A 137 -0.42 7.48 -25.95
C TYR A 137 1.06 7.84 -25.76
N THR A 138 1.89 7.64 -26.79
CA THR A 138 3.34 7.90 -26.72
C THR A 138 3.65 9.35 -26.33
N GLU A 139 2.85 10.32 -26.78
CA GLU A 139 3.01 11.72 -26.40
C GLU A 139 2.74 11.97 -24.92
N VAL A 140 1.70 11.36 -24.34
CA VAL A 140 1.43 11.40 -22.90
C VAL A 140 2.61 10.82 -22.13
N CYS A 141 3.10 9.64 -22.54
CA CYS A 141 4.23 9.00 -21.89
C CYS A 141 5.50 9.86 -21.98
N LYS A 142 5.79 10.44 -23.14
CA LYS A 142 7.00 11.25 -23.34
C LYS A 142 6.94 12.58 -22.60
N ASN A 143 5.83 13.30 -22.70
CA ASN A 143 5.70 14.66 -22.20
C ASN A 143 5.43 14.69 -20.68
N CYS A 144 4.76 13.68 -20.13
CA CYS A 144 4.41 13.63 -18.71
C CYS A 144 5.33 12.74 -17.87
N ASN A 145 6.37 12.13 -18.46
CA ASN A 145 7.30 11.22 -17.75
C ASN A 145 7.96 11.90 -16.56
N GLU A 146 8.47 13.11 -16.75
CA GLU A 146 9.19 13.83 -15.71
C GLU A 146 8.26 14.15 -14.52
N THR A 147 7.06 14.65 -14.80
CA THR A 147 6.06 14.98 -13.79
C THR A 147 5.62 13.73 -13.02
N TYR A 148 5.33 12.64 -13.74
CA TYR A 148 4.97 11.36 -13.14
C TYR A 148 6.10 10.79 -12.26
N THR A 149 7.34 10.86 -12.74
CA THR A 149 8.52 10.36 -12.01
C THR A 149 8.72 11.16 -10.71
N LYS A 150 8.65 12.49 -10.77
CA LYS A 150 8.71 13.37 -9.58
C LYS A 150 7.64 13.02 -8.56
N LEU A 151 6.39 12.84 -9.01
CA LEU A 151 5.28 12.44 -8.13
C LEU A 151 5.53 11.05 -7.49
N ASN A 152 5.96 10.07 -8.28
CA ASN A 152 6.23 8.72 -7.81
C ASN A 152 7.41 8.67 -6.82
N ASP A 153 8.45 9.45 -7.07
CA ASP A 153 9.61 9.54 -6.18
C ASP A 153 9.25 10.22 -4.86
N LEU A 154 8.46 11.31 -4.91
CA LEU A 154 7.94 11.94 -3.70
C LEU A 154 7.08 10.95 -2.89
N TYR A 155 6.18 10.21 -3.53
CA TYR A 155 5.39 9.17 -2.87
C TYR A 155 6.27 8.14 -2.16
N ASN A 156 7.29 7.63 -2.85
CA ASN A 156 8.20 6.62 -2.29
C ASN A 156 9.01 7.21 -1.11
N ASN A 157 9.39 8.48 -1.18
CA ASN A 157 10.07 9.18 -0.09
C ASN A 157 9.15 9.34 1.13
N LEU A 158 7.89 9.76 0.93
CA LEU A 158 6.90 9.85 2.00
C LEU A 158 6.67 8.48 2.66
N GLN A 159 6.57 7.42 1.86
CA GLN A 159 6.41 6.06 2.39
C GLN A 159 7.63 5.61 3.20
N ARG A 160 8.84 5.94 2.78
CA ARG A 160 10.08 5.64 3.53
C ARG A 160 10.15 6.40 4.85
N MET A 161 9.86 7.70 4.83
CA MET A 161 9.86 8.53 6.05
C MET A 161 8.82 8.06 7.06
N ASN A 162 7.60 7.72 6.59
CA ASN A 162 6.54 7.22 7.46
C ASN A 162 6.93 5.90 8.15
N ARG A 163 7.66 5.00 7.45
CA ARG A 163 8.17 3.75 8.03
C ARG A 163 9.26 3.97 9.08
N GLN A 164 10.04 5.04 8.99
CA GLN A 164 11.14 5.34 9.91
C GLN A 164 10.68 6.12 11.15
N GLY A 165 9.58 6.89 11.04
CA GLY A 165 9.07 7.73 12.13
C GLY A 165 8.09 7.03 13.10
N GLY A 166 7.68 5.79 12.84
CA GLY A 166 6.73 5.07 13.69
C GLY A 166 7.42 4.21 14.75
N GLU A 167 7.46 4.67 16.02
CA GLU A 167 7.81 3.82 17.19
C GLU A 167 6.78 2.71 17.45
N SER A 168 5.68 2.69 16.72
CA SER A 168 4.68 1.63 16.73
C SER A 168 4.54 1.05 15.33
N GLY A 169 4.84 -0.25 15.18
CA GLY A 169 4.83 -0.98 13.90
C GLY A 169 3.46 -1.16 13.22
N HIS A 170 2.55 -0.18 13.33
CA HIS A 170 1.14 -0.30 12.97
C HIS A 170 0.68 0.59 11.80
N SER A 171 1.48 1.51 11.26
CA SER A 171 1.05 2.36 10.13
C SER A 171 2.03 2.39 8.96
N ALA A 172 2.17 1.26 8.27
CA ALA A 172 2.87 1.20 6.98
C ALA A 172 2.19 2.04 5.87
N HIS A 173 0.94 2.42 6.08
CA HIS A 173 0.08 3.15 5.16
C HIS A 173 0.23 4.66 5.30
N LEU A 174 0.23 5.36 4.15
CA LEU A 174 0.11 6.82 4.13
C LEU A 174 -1.36 7.21 4.35
N CYS A 175 -1.66 8.51 4.44
CA CYS A 175 -3.05 8.94 4.48
C CYS A 175 -3.77 8.58 3.18
N ILE A 176 -5.05 8.22 3.29
CA ILE A 176 -5.82 7.64 2.19
C ILE A 176 -5.95 8.57 0.96
N ASP A 177 -5.98 9.89 1.17
CA ASP A 177 -6.00 10.89 0.09
C ASP A 177 -4.77 10.76 -0.82
N VAL A 178 -3.59 10.50 -0.26
CA VAL A 178 -2.33 10.34 -0.99
C VAL A 178 -2.27 8.97 -1.66
N GLU A 179 -2.68 7.91 -0.96
CA GLU A 179 -2.69 6.54 -1.50
C GLU A 179 -3.64 6.40 -2.68
N ASP A 180 -4.87 6.92 -2.59
CA ASP A 180 -5.86 6.86 -3.68
C ASP A 180 -5.39 7.67 -4.90
N ALA A 181 -4.88 8.89 -4.69
CA ALA A 181 -4.34 9.73 -5.75
C ALA A 181 -3.16 9.04 -6.48
N MET A 182 -2.22 8.44 -5.74
CA MET A 182 -1.11 7.71 -6.36
C MET A 182 -1.60 6.45 -7.09
N ASN A 183 -2.56 5.72 -6.52
CA ASN A 183 -3.13 4.53 -7.14
C ASN A 183 -3.83 4.85 -8.46
N ILE A 184 -4.64 5.92 -8.49
CA ILE A 184 -5.27 6.43 -9.71
C ILE A 184 -4.20 6.77 -10.75
N THR A 185 -3.17 7.52 -10.36
CA THR A 185 -2.08 7.93 -11.25
C THR A 185 -1.34 6.72 -11.83
N ARG A 186 -0.95 5.75 -10.98
CA ARG A 186 -0.26 4.52 -11.41
C ARG A 186 -1.13 3.68 -12.34
N LYS A 187 -2.44 3.58 -12.08
CA LYS A 187 -3.37 2.85 -12.94
C LYS A 187 -3.47 3.52 -14.32
N LEU A 188 -3.60 4.84 -14.37
CA LEU A 188 -3.59 5.59 -15.63
C LEU A 188 -2.28 5.37 -16.40
N TRP A 189 -1.14 5.56 -15.73
CA TRP A 189 0.19 5.43 -16.32
C TRP A 189 0.47 4.04 -16.89
N SER A 190 0.23 3.00 -16.08
CA SER A 190 0.62 1.62 -16.42
C SER A 190 -0.42 0.89 -17.26
N ARG A 191 -1.72 1.03 -16.97
CA ARG A 191 -2.77 0.24 -17.62
C ARG A 191 -3.48 0.98 -18.73
N THR A 192 -3.79 2.26 -18.52
CA THR A 192 -4.53 3.05 -19.52
C THR A 192 -3.60 3.51 -20.63
N PHE A 193 -2.47 4.12 -20.28
CA PHE A 193 -1.52 4.68 -21.25
C PHE A 193 -0.41 3.71 -21.64
N ASN A 194 -0.21 2.63 -20.87
CA ASN A 194 0.84 1.64 -21.08
C ASN A 194 2.25 2.25 -21.19
N CYS A 195 2.51 3.30 -20.40
CA CYS A 195 3.79 4.01 -20.38
C CYS A 195 4.88 3.28 -19.57
N SER A 196 4.52 2.19 -18.89
CA SER A 196 5.48 1.39 -18.12
C SER A 196 6.43 0.66 -19.06
N VAL A 197 7.69 1.10 -19.09
CA VAL A 197 8.75 0.40 -19.82
C VAL A 197 9.21 -0.79 -18.98
N PRO A 198 9.07 -2.04 -19.46
CA PRO A 198 9.63 -3.18 -18.75
C PRO A 198 11.16 -3.10 -18.78
N CYS A 199 11.82 -3.22 -17.63
CA CYS A 199 13.27 -3.44 -17.60
C CYS A 199 13.58 -4.79 -18.26
N SER A 200 14.39 -4.76 -19.32
CA SER A 200 14.79 -5.96 -20.06
C SER A 200 16.12 -6.52 -19.54
N ASP A 201 16.11 -7.06 -18.33
CA ASP A 201 17.24 -7.82 -17.77
C ASP A 201 17.16 -9.32 -18.14
N THR A 202 16.37 -9.65 -19.16
CA THR A 202 16.09 -11.03 -19.59
C THR A 202 17.37 -11.77 -19.98
N VAL A 203 18.25 -11.15 -20.75
CA VAL A 203 19.51 -11.75 -21.22
C VAL A 203 20.44 -12.12 -20.05
N PRO A 204 20.83 -11.21 -19.14
CA PRO A 204 21.69 -11.56 -18.01
C PRO A 204 21.03 -12.56 -17.06
N VAL A 205 19.73 -12.47 -16.82
CA VAL A 205 19.00 -13.42 -15.96
C VAL A 205 19.03 -14.84 -16.55
N ILE A 206 18.77 -14.99 -17.86
CA ILE A 206 18.80 -16.29 -18.53
C ILE A 206 20.22 -16.87 -18.51
N ALA A 207 21.24 -16.05 -18.77
CA ALA A 207 22.64 -16.49 -18.77
C ALA A 207 23.09 -17.01 -17.39
N VAL A 208 22.83 -16.24 -16.32
CA VAL A 208 23.20 -16.63 -14.95
C VAL A 208 22.42 -17.87 -14.52
N SER A 209 21.11 -17.93 -14.79
CA SER A 209 20.28 -19.07 -14.44
C SER A 209 20.74 -20.35 -15.15
N SER A 210 21.05 -20.25 -16.45
CA SER A 210 21.54 -21.38 -17.24
C SER A 210 22.89 -21.87 -16.72
N PHE A 211 23.83 -20.96 -16.44
CA PHE A 211 25.14 -21.32 -15.89
C PHE A 211 25.01 -22.09 -14.58
N ILE A 212 24.18 -21.60 -13.64
CA ILE A 212 23.94 -22.27 -12.36
C ILE A 212 23.34 -23.67 -12.57
N LEU A 213 22.42 -23.84 -13.53
CA LEU A 213 21.82 -25.14 -13.85
C LEU A 213 22.80 -26.14 -14.49
N PHE A 214 23.84 -25.67 -15.20
CA PHE A 214 24.86 -26.53 -15.78
C PHE A 214 25.92 -27.01 -14.77
N LEU A 215 26.15 -26.27 -13.69
CA LEU A 215 27.16 -26.63 -12.67
C LEU A 215 26.95 -28.05 -12.08
N PRO A 216 25.74 -28.47 -11.67
CA PRO A 216 25.50 -29.85 -11.20
C PRO A 216 25.84 -30.90 -12.25
N ILE A 217 25.47 -30.67 -13.51
CA ILE A 217 25.73 -31.62 -14.62
C ILE A 217 27.23 -31.83 -14.78
N VAL A 218 27.99 -30.74 -14.85
CA VAL A 218 29.46 -30.79 -14.95
C VAL A 218 30.06 -31.46 -13.72
N PHE A 219 29.55 -31.19 -12.52
CA PHE A 219 30.03 -31.80 -11.28
C PHE A 219 29.82 -33.33 -11.27
N TYR A 220 28.63 -33.80 -11.67
CA TYR A 220 28.35 -35.24 -11.72
C TYR A 220 29.13 -35.95 -12.83
N LEU A 221 29.25 -35.35 -14.01
CA LEU A 221 30.06 -35.90 -15.11
C LEU A 221 31.54 -35.98 -14.76
N SER A 222 32.12 -34.92 -14.18
CA SER A 222 33.51 -34.90 -13.74
C SER A 222 33.76 -35.94 -12.65
N SER A 223 32.87 -36.05 -11.66
CA SER A 223 32.94 -37.09 -10.63
C SER A 223 32.87 -38.50 -11.21
N PHE A 224 32.01 -38.74 -12.20
CA PHE A 224 31.89 -40.04 -12.87
C PHE A 224 33.16 -40.42 -13.65
N LEU A 225 33.72 -39.48 -14.42
CA LEU A 225 34.95 -39.69 -15.19
C LEU A 225 36.16 -39.93 -14.28
N HIS A 226 36.32 -39.12 -13.23
CA HIS A 226 37.40 -39.29 -12.25
C HIS A 226 37.25 -40.59 -11.43
N SER A 227 36.04 -41.08 -11.19
CA SER A 227 35.80 -42.34 -10.46
C SER A 227 36.30 -43.57 -11.23
N LYS A 228 36.15 -43.60 -12.57
CA LYS A 228 36.63 -44.72 -13.42
C LYS A 228 38.15 -44.93 -13.38
N GLN A 229 38.92 -43.93 -12.98
CA GLN A 229 40.38 -44.00 -12.98
C GLN A 229 40.97 -44.64 -11.71
N LYS A 230 40.19 -44.85 -10.65
CA LYS A 230 40.59 -45.69 -9.51
C LYS A 230 40.20 -47.15 -9.76
N LYS A 231 40.87 -47.82 -10.70
CA LYS A 231 40.98 -49.29 -10.62
C LYS A 231 41.73 -49.59 -9.32
N ARG A 232 41.00 -49.93 -8.25
CA ARG A 232 41.62 -50.50 -7.06
C ARG A 232 42.41 -51.71 -7.52
N ILE A 233 43.73 -51.68 -7.35
CA ILE A 233 44.55 -52.88 -7.46
C ILE A 233 44.06 -53.77 -6.32
N LEU A 234 43.24 -54.77 -6.66
CA LEU A 234 42.95 -55.85 -5.73
C LEU A 234 44.26 -56.62 -5.58
N ILE A 235 44.97 -56.40 -4.48
CA ILE A 235 46.08 -57.26 -4.10
C ILE A 235 45.45 -58.61 -3.78
N LEU A 236 45.53 -59.55 -4.71
CA LEU A 236 45.10 -60.92 -4.48
C LEU A 236 46.07 -61.51 -3.44
N PRO A 237 45.59 -61.97 -2.27
CA PRO A 237 46.46 -62.58 -1.28
C PRO A 237 47.10 -63.84 -1.87
N LYS A 238 48.42 -63.93 -1.72
CA LYS A 238 49.34 -64.94 -2.29
C LYS A 238 49.06 -66.41 -1.87
N ARG A 239 47.92 -66.70 -1.22
CA ARG A 239 47.59 -68.03 -0.65
C ARG A 239 46.65 -68.91 -1.48
N ILE A 240 46.15 -68.47 -2.64
CA ILE A 240 45.27 -69.28 -3.50
C ILE A 240 46.02 -69.81 -4.74
N GLN A 241 47.30 -70.09 -4.59
CA GLN A 241 48.09 -70.75 -5.65
C GLN A 241 48.64 -72.07 -5.10
N SER A 242 47.73 -72.98 -4.77
CA SER A 242 48.02 -74.42 -4.72
C SER A 242 46.74 -75.18 -4.99
N ASN A 243 46.80 -75.99 -6.05
CA ASN A 243 45.87 -77.02 -6.49
C ASN A 243 44.88 -76.61 -7.59
N ALA A 244 45.34 -76.90 -8.80
CA ALA A 244 44.57 -77.04 -10.03
C ALA A 244 43.31 -77.90 -9.85
N SER A 245 42.21 -77.46 -10.44
CA SER A 245 41.42 -78.25 -11.39
C SER A 245 40.20 -77.45 -11.85
N LEU A 246 40.21 -77.08 -13.13
CA LEU A 246 39.12 -77.35 -14.07
C LEU A 246 37.72 -76.94 -13.60
N VAL A 247 37.21 -75.79 -14.06
CA VAL A 247 35.88 -75.70 -14.69
C VAL A 247 35.88 -74.55 -15.70
N ASN A 248 35.68 -74.92 -16.94
CA ASN A 248 35.38 -74.08 -18.10
C ASN A 248 33.95 -73.53 -17.95
N ILE A 249 33.75 -72.21 -17.93
CA ILE A 249 32.41 -71.64 -18.18
C ILE A 249 32.50 -70.67 -19.35
N GLN A 250 32.00 -71.21 -20.45
CA GLN A 250 31.68 -70.63 -21.73
C GLN A 250 30.82 -69.36 -21.60
N GLU A 251 31.01 -68.45 -22.56
CA GLU A 251 30.15 -67.32 -22.88
C GLU A 251 28.64 -67.61 -22.79
N LYS A 252 27.87 -66.60 -22.39
CA LYS A 252 26.81 -66.08 -23.27
C LYS A 252 26.33 -64.68 -22.87
N TYR A 253 26.36 -63.79 -23.86
CA TYR A 253 25.54 -62.58 -23.95
C TYR A 253 24.05 -62.94 -24.02
N SER A 254 23.22 -62.19 -23.29
CA SER A 254 21.92 -61.63 -23.70
C SER A 254 21.55 -60.51 -22.73
#